data_AF-A0A925T2N9-F1
#
_entry.id   AF-A0A925T2N9-F1
#
_cell.length_a   1.000
_cell.length_b   1.000
_cell.length_c   1.000
_cell.angle_alpha   90.00
_cell.angle_beta   90.00
_cell.angle_gamma   90.00
#
_symmetry.space_group_name_H-M   'P 1'
#
loop_
_entity.id
_entity.type
_entity.pdbx_description
1 polymer ?
#
loop_
_entity_poly.entity_id
_entity_poly.type
_entity_poly.pdbx_seq_one_letter_code
_entity_poly.pdbx_strand_id
1 'polypeptide(L)'
;MPLPVAHALLGASIVAALHQNPTRRGYSISLLAGALIANAADLDFLLVAVFHSKAWHRGFSHSVAFALVICLIFIVVLGKRQFRNAMAFGLAFASHGLLDFLTSKNGGGVELLWPFSQAKLILGLWGLSEVPSKLTRMEILESLALELALFSPLLLATFLLRRSFSLRAYHE
;
A
#
# COMPACT_ATOMS: atom_id res chain seq x y z
N MET A 1 -2.49 1.03 13.18
CA MET A 1 -2.42 1.11 11.72
C MET A 1 -1.40 2.16 11.40
N PRO A 2 -0.59 1.94 10.37
CA PRO A 2 0.27 2.96 9.81
C PRO A 2 -0.57 4.14 9.29
N LEU A 3 0.04 5.30 9.23
CA LEU A 3 -0.46 6.48 8.55
C LEU A 3 -0.28 6.30 7.02
N PRO A 4 -0.91 7.17 6.22
CA PRO A 4 -0.83 7.10 4.76
C PRO A 4 0.59 7.11 4.17
N VAL A 5 1.58 7.60 4.93
CA VAL A 5 2.98 7.70 4.47
C VAL A 5 3.62 6.31 4.37
N ALA A 6 3.44 5.44 5.36
CA ALA A 6 3.92 4.06 5.29
C ALA A 6 3.31 3.30 4.11
N HIS A 7 1.99 3.39 3.91
CA HIS A 7 1.31 2.75 2.78
C HIS A 7 1.79 3.31 1.44
N ALA A 8 1.94 4.63 1.33
CA ALA A 8 2.47 5.29 0.14
C ALA A 8 3.88 4.79 -0.20
N LEU A 9 4.79 4.75 0.79
CA LEU A 9 6.16 4.32 0.59
C LEU A 9 6.27 2.84 0.26
N LEU A 10 5.46 1.98 0.89
CA LEU A 10 5.43 0.55 0.60
C LEU A 10 4.91 0.29 -0.82
N GLY A 11 3.79 0.91 -1.19
CA GLY A 11 3.23 0.83 -2.55
C GLY A 11 4.21 1.33 -3.61
N ALA A 12 4.83 2.49 -3.39
CA ALA A 12 5.88 3.01 -4.27
C ALA A 12 7.08 2.05 -4.38
N SER A 13 7.49 1.41 -3.28
CA SER A 13 8.61 0.46 -3.27
C SER A 13 8.29 -0.82 -4.07
N ILE A 14 7.07 -1.34 -3.96
CA ILE A 14 6.61 -2.48 -4.75
C ILE A 14 6.63 -2.14 -6.25
N VAL A 15 6.12 -0.97 -6.62
CA VAL A 15 6.16 -0.49 -8.02
C VAL A 15 7.60 -0.26 -8.48
N ALA A 16 8.44 0.35 -7.64
CA ALA A 16 9.86 0.54 -7.92
C ALA A 16 10.56 -0.79 -8.23
N ALA A 17 10.26 -1.85 -7.48
CA ALA A 17 10.83 -3.17 -7.71
C ALA A 17 10.34 -3.77 -9.04
N LEU A 18 9.03 -3.79 -9.29
CA LEU A 18 8.44 -4.65 -10.31
C LEU A 18 8.21 -3.96 -11.67
N HIS A 19 8.00 -2.65 -11.68
CA HIS A 19 7.44 -1.90 -12.82
C HIS A 19 8.45 -1.62 -13.94
N GLN A 20 8.06 -1.88 -15.18
CA GLN A 20 8.92 -1.74 -16.35
C GLN A 20 8.56 -0.48 -17.14
N ASN A 21 9.13 0.67 -16.76
CA ASN A 21 8.98 1.90 -17.54
C ASN A 21 10.37 2.38 -18.02
N PRO A 22 10.59 2.53 -19.34
CA PRO A 22 11.91 2.87 -19.87
C PRO A 22 12.29 4.35 -19.66
N THR A 23 11.32 5.22 -19.39
CA THR A 23 11.58 6.66 -19.25
C THR A 23 11.63 7.11 -17.79
N ARG A 24 12.50 8.07 -17.47
CA ARG A 24 12.59 8.66 -16.13
C ARG A 24 11.25 9.27 -15.67
N ARG A 25 10.57 10.00 -16.55
CA ARG A 25 9.26 10.61 -16.25
C ARG A 25 8.19 9.54 -16.02
N GLY A 26 8.11 8.53 -16.90
CA GLY A 26 7.17 7.42 -16.75
C GLY A 26 7.41 6.65 -15.45
N TYR A 27 8.67 6.45 -15.06
CA TYR A 27 9.02 5.82 -13.80
C TYR A 27 8.51 6.62 -12.59
N SER A 28 8.81 7.93 -12.52
CA SER A 28 8.31 8.79 -11.43
C SER A 28 6.78 8.82 -11.32
N ILE A 29 6.08 8.88 -12.46
CA ILE A 29 4.61 8.80 -12.50
C ILE A 29 4.12 7.46 -11.94
N SER A 30 4.81 6.37 -12.26
CA SER A 30 4.42 5.04 -11.81
C SER A 30 4.62 4.87 -10.31
N LEU A 31 5.70 5.42 -9.74
CA LEU A 31 5.92 5.43 -8.29
C LEU A 31 4.81 6.20 -7.56
N LEU A 32 4.44 7.38 -8.08
CA LEU A 32 3.34 8.16 -7.53
C LEU A 32 2.01 7.39 -7.64
N ALA A 33 1.76 6.74 -8.78
CA ALA A 33 0.59 5.88 -8.94
C ALA A 33 0.57 4.75 -7.91
N GLY A 34 1.70 4.06 -7.68
CA GLY A 34 1.81 3.03 -6.65
C GLY A 34 1.51 3.53 -5.24
N ALA A 35 2.03 4.72 -4.89
CA ALA A 35 1.76 5.36 -3.61
C ALA A 35 0.27 5.69 -3.41
N LEU A 36 -0.39 6.20 -4.45
CA LEU A 36 -1.81 6.54 -4.41
C LEU A 36 -2.69 5.29 -4.39
N ILE A 37 -2.33 4.27 -5.18
CA ILE A 37 -3.07 3.01 -5.28
C ILE A 37 -3.02 2.25 -3.95
N ALA A 38 -1.89 2.23 -3.25
CA ALA A 38 -1.82 1.62 -1.93
C ALA A 38 -2.83 2.27 -0.96
N ASN A 39 -2.85 3.60 -0.89
CA ASN A 39 -3.79 4.34 -0.05
C ASN A 39 -5.26 4.27 -0.50
N ALA A 40 -5.54 3.78 -1.71
CA ALA A 40 -6.90 3.76 -2.25
C ALA A 40 -7.84 2.81 -1.48
N ALA A 41 -7.30 1.86 -0.70
CA ALA A 41 -8.11 0.99 0.15
C ALA A 41 -8.90 1.77 1.22
N ASP A 42 -8.34 2.87 1.73
CA ASP A 42 -8.98 3.75 2.72
C ASP A 42 -10.02 4.72 2.10
N LEU A 43 -10.23 4.69 0.78
CA LEU A 43 -11.36 5.43 0.18
C LEU A 43 -12.72 4.89 0.65
N ASP A 44 -12.75 3.76 1.35
CA ASP A 44 -13.92 3.27 2.08
C ASP A 44 -14.41 4.22 3.19
N PHE A 45 -13.60 5.18 3.63
CA PHE A 45 -14.05 6.29 4.48
C PHE A 45 -15.17 7.12 3.83
N LEU A 46 -15.23 7.17 2.49
CA LEU A 46 -16.34 7.78 1.78
C LEU A 46 -17.66 7.04 2.06
N LEU A 47 -17.61 5.71 2.15
CA LEU A 47 -18.78 4.90 2.52
C LEU A 47 -19.16 5.14 3.99
N VAL A 48 -18.19 5.33 4.88
CA VAL A 48 -18.47 5.73 6.27
C VAL A 48 -19.19 7.07 6.31
N ALA A 49 -18.77 8.05 5.51
CA ALA A 49 -19.38 9.37 5.44
C ALA A 49 -20.81 9.31 4.86
N VAL A 50 -21.04 8.52 3.81
CA VAL A 50 -22.36 8.38 3.18
C VAL A 50 -23.32 7.60 4.07
N PHE A 51 -22.91 6.44 4.57
CA PHE A 51 -23.77 5.52 5.32
C PHE A 51 -23.73 5.73 6.84
N HIS A 52 -22.95 6.70 7.33
CA HIS A 52 -22.82 7.04 8.76
C HIS A 52 -22.49 5.84 9.65
N SER A 53 -21.77 4.85 9.12
CA SER A 53 -21.45 3.60 9.81
C SER A 53 -19.97 3.27 9.68
N LYS A 54 -19.28 3.16 10.81
CA LYS A 54 -17.86 2.77 10.88
C LYS A 54 -17.61 1.32 10.46
N ALA A 55 -18.65 0.50 10.31
CA ALA A 55 -18.53 -0.88 9.86
C ALA A 55 -17.94 -0.97 8.44
N TRP A 56 -18.14 0.06 7.61
CA TRP A 56 -17.64 0.11 6.25
C TRP A 56 -16.13 0.32 6.14
N HIS A 57 -15.48 0.87 7.17
CA HIS A 57 -14.04 1.05 7.18
C HIS A 57 -13.33 -0.24 7.62
N ARG A 58 -12.24 -0.57 6.91
CA ARG A 58 -11.47 -1.82 7.07
C ARG A 58 -12.30 -3.08 6.85
N GLY A 59 -13.35 -2.95 6.04
CA GLY A 59 -14.19 -4.05 5.57
C GLY A 59 -13.62 -4.68 4.30
N PHE A 60 -14.50 -4.89 3.31
CA PHE A 60 -14.16 -5.55 2.04
C PHE A 60 -12.94 -4.93 1.31
N SER A 61 -12.74 -3.61 1.39
CA SER A 61 -11.64 -2.87 0.76
C SER A 61 -10.25 -3.35 1.17
N HIS A 62 -10.12 -3.90 2.37
CA HIS A 62 -8.87 -4.38 2.96
C HIS A 62 -8.70 -5.91 2.80
N SER A 63 -9.60 -6.56 2.07
CA SER A 63 -9.58 -8.01 1.88
C SER A 63 -8.67 -8.45 0.73
N VAL A 64 -8.15 -9.68 0.84
CA VAL A 64 -7.36 -10.30 -0.24
C VAL A 64 -8.21 -10.50 -1.50
N ALA A 65 -9.49 -10.89 -1.34
CA ALA A 65 -10.38 -11.08 -2.48
C ALA A 65 -10.61 -9.79 -3.26
N PHE A 66 -10.83 -8.66 -2.57
CA PHE A 66 -10.99 -7.38 -3.23
C PHE A 66 -9.69 -6.92 -3.90
N ALA A 67 -8.54 -7.13 -3.26
CA ALA A 67 -7.24 -6.84 -3.88
C ALA A 67 -7.01 -7.66 -5.17
N LEU A 68 -7.46 -8.93 -5.23
CA LEU A 68 -7.44 -9.73 -6.46
C LEU A 68 -8.33 -9.15 -7.56
N VAL A 69 -9.51 -8.65 -7.21
CA VAL A 69 -10.40 -7.95 -8.17
C VAL A 69 -9.72 -6.69 -8.72
N ILE A 70 -9.10 -5.87 -7.86
CA ILE A 70 -8.36 -4.68 -8.29
C ILE A 70 -7.18 -5.06 -9.20
N CYS A 71 -6.42 -6.10 -8.86
CA CYS A 71 -5.35 -6.63 -9.70
C CYS A 71 -5.86 -7.07 -11.08
N LEU A 72 -6.99 -7.79 -11.12
CA LEU A 72 -7.62 -8.22 -12.37
C LEU A 72 -8.07 -7.03 -13.22
N ILE A 73 -8.65 -5.99 -12.61
CA ILE A 73 -9.01 -4.74 -13.29
C ILE A 73 -7.77 -4.13 -13.96
N PHE A 74 -6.65 -4.02 -13.24
CA PHE A 74 -5.40 -3.52 -13.84
C PHE A 74 -4.89 -4.41 -14.99
N ILE A 75 -5.00 -5.73 -14.87
CA ILE A 75 -4.60 -6.66 -15.94
C ILE A 75 -5.45 -6.44 -17.19
N VAL A 76 -6.76 -6.26 -17.03
CA VAL A 76 -7.69 -6.00 -18.14
C VAL A 76 -7.44 -4.64 -18.78
N VAL A 77 -7.27 -3.59 -17.98
CA VAL A 77 -7.10 -2.20 -18.45
C VAL A 77 -5.75 -1.99 -19.13
N LEU A 78 -4.66 -2.51 -18.55
CA LEU A 78 -3.31 -2.33 -19.11
C LEU A 78 -2.97 -3.36 -20.19
N GLY A 79 -3.71 -4.48 -20.22
CA GLY A 79 -3.54 -5.56 -21.18
C GLY A 79 -2.33 -6.46 -20.91
N LYS A 80 -2.29 -7.60 -21.60
CA LYS A 80 -1.27 -8.67 -21.41
C LYS A 80 0.18 -8.18 -21.55
N ARG A 81 0.44 -7.20 -22.43
CA ARG A 81 1.78 -6.64 -22.64
C ARG A 81 2.32 -5.90 -21.42
N GLN A 82 1.45 -5.44 -20.53
CA GLN A 82 1.80 -4.72 -19.31
C GLN A 82 1.46 -5.52 -18.05
N PHE A 83 1.36 -6.86 -18.15
CA PHE A 83 1.01 -7.74 -17.03
C PHE A 83 1.86 -7.50 -15.78
N ARG A 84 3.18 -7.29 -15.94
CA ARG A 84 4.08 -7.02 -14.80
C ARG A 84 3.76 -5.70 -14.08
N ASN A 85 3.33 -4.69 -14.84
CA ASN A 85 2.94 -3.39 -14.29
C ASN A 85 1.58 -3.48 -13.59
N ALA A 86 0.63 -4.20 -14.19
CA ALA A 86 -0.66 -4.50 -13.57
C ALA A 86 -0.50 -5.25 -12.24
N MET A 87 0.36 -6.28 -12.22
CA MET A 87 0.69 -7.01 -11.01
C MET A 87 1.34 -6.11 -9.95
N ALA A 88 2.24 -5.20 -10.35
CA ALA A 88 2.85 -4.23 -9.45
C ALA A 88 1.80 -3.34 -8.76
N PHE A 89 0.81 -2.85 -9.51
CA PHE A 89 -0.27 -2.04 -8.95
C PHE A 89 -1.24 -2.85 -8.09
N GLY A 90 -1.59 -4.07 -8.49
CA GLY A 90 -2.40 -4.98 -7.68
C GLY A 90 -1.73 -5.32 -6.35
N LEU A 91 -0.42 -5.60 -6.36
CA LEU A 91 0.36 -5.84 -5.15
C LEU A 91 0.50 -4.58 -4.29
N ALA A 92 0.65 -3.40 -4.90
CA ALA A 92 0.64 -2.13 -4.16
C ALA A 92 -0.68 -1.94 -3.42
N PHE A 93 -1.83 -2.19 -4.05
CA PHE A 93 -3.14 -2.16 -3.40
C PHE A 93 -3.23 -3.20 -2.27
N ALA A 94 -2.87 -4.46 -2.53
CA ALA A 94 -2.92 -5.55 -1.55
C ALA A 94 -2.05 -5.29 -0.31
N SER A 95 -0.96 -4.53 -0.48
CA SER A 95 -0.04 -4.21 0.60
C SER A 95 -0.68 -3.41 1.73
N HIS A 96 -1.74 -2.65 1.44
CA HIS A 96 -2.44 -1.83 2.44
C HIS A 96 -3.10 -2.70 3.51
N GLY A 97 -4.04 -3.56 3.11
CA GLY A 97 -4.73 -4.46 4.03
C GLY A 97 -3.78 -5.44 4.75
N LEU A 98 -2.72 -5.88 4.07
CA LEU A 98 -1.70 -6.72 4.69
C LEU A 98 -0.91 -5.96 5.75
N LEU A 99 -0.45 -4.74 5.47
CA LEU A 99 0.30 -3.94 6.43
C LEU A 99 -0.56 -3.60 7.65
N ASP A 100 -1.84 -3.29 7.45
CA ASP A 100 -2.80 -3.08 8.52
C ASP A 100 -3.02 -4.32 9.39
N PHE A 101 -3.16 -5.49 8.77
CA PHE A 101 -3.24 -6.77 9.48
C PHE A 101 -2.00 -7.01 10.36
N LEU A 102 -0.81 -6.75 9.83
CA LEU A 102 0.46 -6.98 10.52
C LEU A 102 0.72 -5.98 11.66
N THR A 103 0.24 -4.74 11.55
CA THR A 103 0.65 -3.61 12.43
C THR A 103 -0.48 -2.96 13.23
N SER A 104 -1.72 -3.43 13.10
CA SER A 104 -2.78 -3.06 14.04
C SER A 104 -2.65 -3.88 15.32
N LYS A 105 -2.79 -3.28 16.50
CA LYS A 105 -2.94 -3.97 17.80
C LYS A 105 -4.32 -3.71 18.43
N ASN A 106 -4.80 -2.47 18.40
CA ASN A 106 -6.00 -2.00 19.10
C ASN A 106 -7.08 -1.45 18.14
N GLY A 107 -6.79 -1.29 16.86
CA GLY A 107 -7.59 -0.59 15.86
C GLY A 107 -8.74 -1.40 15.25
N GLY A 108 -9.16 -2.50 15.87
CA GLY A 108 -10.32 -3.29 15.43
C GLY A 108 -10.06 -4.25 14.26
N GLY A 109 -8.83 -4.36 13.74
CA GLY A 109 -8.44 -5.31 12.70
C GLY A 109 -8.95 -4.99 11.30
N VAL A 110 -8.74 -5.93 10.37
CA VAL A 110 -9.19 -5.86 8.97
C VAL A 110 -9.94 -7.13 8.58
N GLU A 111 -10.97 -7.02 7.75
CA GLU A 111 -11.71 -8.17 7.19
C GLU A 111 -10.91 -8.85 6.05
N LEU A 112 -9.71 -9.35 6.38
CA LEU A 112 -8.74 -9.86 5.41
C LEU A 112 -9.30 -11.00 4.54
N LEU A 113 -10.19 -11.81 5.12
CA LEU A 113 -10.80 -13.00 4.51
C LEU A 113 -12.21 -12.76 3.93
N TRP A 114 -12.67 -11.51 3.85
CA TRP A 114 -13.89 -11.19 3.12
C TRP A 114 -13.74 -11.65 1.64
N PRO A 115 -14.78 -12.22 1.00
CA PRO A 115 -16.17 -12.37 1.45
C PRO A 115 -16.46 -13.66 2.23
N PHE A 116 -15.47 -14.52 2.46
CA PHE A 116 -15.67 -15.81 3.11
C PHE A 116 -15.90 -15.69 4.62
N SER A 117 -15.33 -14.65 5.24
CA SER A 117 -15.52 -14.32 6.65
C SER A 117 -15.50 -12.82 6.86
N GLN A 118 -16.37 -12.35 7.77
CA GLN A 118 -16.41 -10.96 8.26
C GLN A 118 -15.56 -10.76 9.52
N ALA A 119 -14.79 -11.78 9.93
CA ALA A 119 -13.91 -11.66 11.08
C ALA A 119 -12.80 -10.64 10.82
N LYS A 120 -12.67 -9.65 11.72
CA LYS A 120 -11.57 -8.69 11.67
C LYS A 120 -10.33 -9.28 12.32
N LEU A 121 -9.33 -9.58 11.50
CA LEU A 121 -8.10 -10.23 11.92
C LEU A 121 -7.03 -9.20 12.31
N ILE A 122 -6.21 -9.57 13.29
CA ILE A 122 -5.10 -8.79 13.81
C ILE A 122 -3.93 -9.75 14.06
N LEU A 123 -2.73 -9.43 13.56
CA LEU A 123 -1.50 -10.11 13.97
C LEU A 123 -0.74 -9.31 15.03
N GLY A 124 -0.68 -7.98 14.89
CA GLY A 124 -0.14 -7.08 15.92
C GLY A 124 1.36 -7.18 16.17
N LEU A 125 2.15 -7.50 15.14
CA LEU A 125 3.62 -7.60 15.23
C LEU A 125 4.27 -6.30 15.68
N TRP A 126 3.70 -5.16 15.27
CA TRP A 126 4.21 -3.82 15.60
C TRP A 126 3.05 -2.91 15.97
N GLY A 127 3.17 -2.14 17.05
CA GLY A 127 2.17 -1.14 17.44
C GLY A 127 2.48 0.25 16.90
N LEU A 128 2.33 0.47 15.59
CA LEU A 128 2.33 1.83 15.04
C LEU A 128 1.02 2.51 15.43
N SER A 129 1.08 3.71 15.99
CA SER A 129 -0.02 4.36 16.70
C SER A 129 -1.30 4.48 15.86
N GLU A 130 -2.42 4.01 16.39
CA GLU A 130 -3.53 3.49 15.56
C GLU A 130 -4.72 4.42 15.40
N VAL A 131 -4.75 5.51 16.16
CA VAL A 131 -5.92 6.40 16.21
C VAL A 131 -5.43 7.85 16.11
N PRO A 132 -5.18 8.36 14.90
CA PRO A 132 -4.68 9.72 14.68
C PRO A 132 -5.54 10.77 15.39
N SER A 133 -6.86 10.53 15.47
CA SER A 133 -7.80 11.43 16.14
C SER A 133 -7.66 11.50 17.67
N LYS A 134 -6.90 10.60 18.28
CA LYS A 134 -6.58 10.60 19.72
C LYS A 134 -5.13 11.00 19.99
N LEU A 135 -4.33 11.19 18.95
CA LEU A 135 -2.94 11.59 19.07
C LEU A 135 -2.82 13.11 19.14
N THR A 136 -1.93 13.56 20.00
CA THR A 136 -1.42 14.92 20.01
C THR A 136 -0.67 15.20 18.71
N ARG A 137 -0.51 16.48 18.37
CA ARG A 137 0.24 16.90 17.18
C ARG A 137 1.68 16.35 17.18
N MET A 138 2.30 16.25 18.36
CA MET A 138 3.65 15.72 18.50
C MET A 138 3.69 14.22 18.22
N GLU A 139 2.75 13.44 18.76
CA GLU A 139 2.67 12.00 18.49
C GLU A 139 2.39 11.68 17.01
N ILE A 140 1.64 12.55 16.31
CA ILE A 140 1.46 12.44 14.86
C ILE A 140 2.79 12.68 14.13
N LEU A 141 3.53 13.73 14.50
CA LEU A 141 4.84 14.02 13.89
C LEU A 141 5.85 12.91 14.16
N GLU A 142 5.88 12.37 15.37
CA GLU A 142 6.72 11.22 15.73
C GLU A 142 6.35 9.98 14.92
N SER A 143 5.05 9.70 14.76
CA SER A 143 4.57 8.57 13.95
C SER A 143 4.97 8.73 12.47
N LEU A 144 4.80 9.93 11.91
CA LEU A 144 5.25 10.24 10.54
C LEU A 144 6.76 10.08 10.38
N ALA A 145 7.54 10.57 11.35
CA ALA A 145 9.00 10.42 11.32
C ALA A 145 9.43 8.96 11.40
N LEU A 146 8.77 8.15 12.23
CA LEU A 146 9.02 6.71 12.32
C LEU A 146 8.68 6.00 11.02
N GLU A 147 7.55 6.31 10.38
CA GLU A 147 7.18 5.72 9.10
C GLU A 147 8.16 6.08 7.98
N LEU A 148 8.56 7.34 7.91
CA LEU A 148 9.60 7.76 6.98
C LEU A 148 10.90 6.99 7.23
N ALA A 149 11.33 6.88 8.49
CA ALA A 149 12.55 6.17 8.85
C ALA A 149 12.50 4.67 8.51
N LEU A 150 11.34 4.03 8.66
CA LEU A 150 11.18 2.59 8.43
C LEU A 150 10.97 2.24 6.96
N PHE A 151 10.18 3.03 6.22
CA PHE A 151 9.78 2.67 4.86
C PHE A 151 10.56 3.39 3.76
N SER A 152 11.21 4.54 4.03
CA SER A 152 12.06 5.19 3.02
C SER A 152 13.30 4.39 2.63
N PRO A 153 13.96 3.59 3.52
CA PRO A 153 15.07 2.74 3.12
C PRO A 153 14.67 1.66 2.10
N LEU A 154 13.43 1.17 2.14
CA LEU A 154 12.92 0.19 1.17
C LEU A 154 12.84 0.80 -0.23
N LEU A 155 12.30 2.02 -0.32
CA LEU A 155 12.22 2.75 -1.59
C LEU A 155 13.63 3.13 -2.09
N LEU A 156 14.52 3.54 -1.20
CA LEU A 156 15.90 3.86 -1.56
C LEU A 156 16.67 2.64 -2.05
N ALA A 157 16.54 1.50 -1.36
CA ALA A 157 17.19 0.25 -1.72
C ALA A 157 16.76 -0.21 -3.12
N THR A 158 15.46 -0.16 -3.44
CA THR A 158 14.97 -0.51 -4.78
C THR A 158 15.52 0.42 -5.86
N PHE A 159 15.66 1.72 -5.57
CA PHE A 159 16.32 2.69 -6.45
C PHE A 159 17.80 2.37 -6.69
N LEU A 160 18.56 2.10 -5.62
CA LEU A 160 19.99 1.81 -5.69
C LEU A 160 20.26 0.51 -6.45
N LEU A 161 19.47 -0.54 -6.20
CA LEU A 161 19.56 -1.81 -6.90
C LEU A 161 19.28 -1.66 -8.39
N ARG A 162 18.26 -0.88 -8.79
CA ARG A 162 18.04 -0.62 -10.23
C ARG A 162 19.18 0.11 -10.91
N ARG A 163 19.78 1.08 -10.21
CA ARG A 163 20.91 1.84 -10.75
C ARG A 163 22.12 0.94 -10.99
N SER A 164 22.42 0.01 -10.08
CA SER A 164 23.56 -0.90 -10.24
C SER A 164 23.37 -1.88 -11.40
N PHE A 165 22.15 -2.40 -11.62
CA PHE A 165 21.86 -3.25 -12.78
C PHE A 165 21.91 -2.48 -14.10
N SER A 166 21.43 -1.23 -14.14
CA SER A 166 21.49 -0.41 -15.35
C SER A 166 22.92 -0.05 -15.77
N LEU A 167 23.84 0.09 -14.81
CA LEU A 167 25.26 0.37 -15.10
C LEU A 167 25.98 -0.87 -15.64
N ARG A 168 25.66 -2.07 -15.14
CA ARG A 168 26.26 -3.32 -15.65
C ARG A 168 25.88 -3.62 -17.10
N ALA A 169 24.63 -3.37 -17.48
CA ALA A 169 24.15 -3.56 -18.86
C ALA A 169 24.78 -2.61 -19.90
N TYR A 170 25.51 -1.58 -19.46
CA TYR A 170 26.22 -0.64 -20.35
C TYR A 170 27.70 -1.01 -20.55
N HIS A 171 28.22 -1.95 -19.75
CA HIS A 171 29.61 -2.38 -19.76
C HIS A 171 29.80 -3.82 -20.31
N GLU A 172 28.72 -4.47 -20.74
CA GLU A 172 28.70 -5.71 -21.52
C GLU A 172 28.33 -5.41 -22.98
#